data_AF-A0A8H6J8B2-F1
#
_entry.id   AF-A0A8H6J8B2-F1
#
_cell.length_a   1.000
_cell.length_b   1.000
_cell.length_c   1.000
_cell.angle_alpha   90.00
_cell.angle_beta   90.00
_cell.angle_gamma   90.00
#
_symmetry.space_group_name_H-M   'P 1'
#
loop_
_entity.id
_entity.type
_entity.pdbx_description
1 polymer ?
#
loop_
_entity_poly.entity_id
_entity_poly.type
_entity_poly.pdbx_seq_one_letter_code
_entity_poly.pdbx_strand_id
1 'polypeptide(L)' 'VSASKYEGITRTTVETSPVRKEVRIPAGGFWVSTRQKNAAHAFVTLEPEGIDSYATFNFLPVAVGDEYQVYRVLA' A
#
# COMPACT_ATOMS: atom_id res chain seq x y z
N VAL A 1 6.17 16.03 3.72
CA VAL A 1 7.48 15.65 3.14
C VAL A 1 8.49 15.61 4.27
N SER A 2 9.08 14.45 4.59
CA SER A 2 10.16 14.32 5.57
C SER A 2 11.45 14.91 5.00
N ALA A 3 12.19 15.70 5.78
CA ALA A 3 13.47 16.30 5.38
C ALA A 3 14.63 15.28 5.36
N SER A 4 14.47 14.10 5.95
CA SER A 4 15.46 13.03 5.96
C SER A 4 15.17 11.97 4.90
N LYS A 5 16.19 11.69 4.07
CA LYS A 5 16.15 10.62 3.06
C LYS A 5 16.66 9.31 3.66
N TYR A 6 15.98 8.22 3.37
CA TYR A 6 16.44 6.86 3.68
C TYR A 6 17.05 6.27 2.42
N GLU A 7 18.34 5.88 2.45
CA GLU A 7 19.06 5.37 1.27
C GLU A 7 18.95 6.29 0.03
N GLY A 8 18.84 7.60 0.25
CA GLY A 8 18.69 8.59 -0.82
C GLY A 8 17.25 8.76 -1.35
N ILE A 9 16.29 7.98 -0.86
CA ILE A 9 14.87 8.05 -1.23
C ILE A 9 14.08 8.83 -0.18
N THR A 10 13.16 9.68 -0.64
CA THR A 10 12.21 10.38 0.23
C THR A 10 11.10 9.43 0.61
N ARG A 11 10.86 9.26 1.91
CA ARG A 11 9.75 8.43 2.40
C ARG A 11 8.48 9.26 2.56
N THR A 12 7.35 8.65 2.20
CA THR A 12 6.02 9.20 2.41
C THR A 12 5.41 8.63 3.70
N THR A 13 4.59 9.43 4.35
CA THR A 13 3.75 8.98 5.47
C THR A 13 2.32 8.85 4.96
N VAL A 14 1.71 7.70 5.18
CA VAL A 14 0.32 7.40 4.77
C VAL A 14 -0.50 7.07 6.01
N GLU A 15 -1.73 7.54 6.04
CA GLU A 15 -2.71 7.18 7.06
C GLU A 15 -3.73 6.21 6.48
N THR A 16 -4.09 5.19 7.24
CA THR A 16 -5.08 4.18 6.84
C THR A 16 -6.24 4.17 7.81
N SER A 17 -7.44 3.89 7.30
CA SER A 17 -8.63 3.72 8.14
C SER A 17 -9.51 2.59 7.61
N PRO A 18 -10.16 1.81 8.50
CA PRO A 18 -11.11 0.79 8.08
C PRO A 18 -12.37 1.45 7.51
N VAL A 19 -12.77 1.06 6.31
CA VAL A 19 -13.97 1.56 5.64
C VAL A 19 -14.80 0.42 5.05
N ARG A 20 -16.13 0.60 5.01
CA ARG A 20 -17.02 -0.25 4.21
C ARG A 20 -17.28 0.46 2.89
N LYS A 21 -16.81 -0.12 1.79
CA LYS A 21 -16.91 0.46 0.44
C LYS A 21 -17.01 -0.66 -0.59
N GLU A 22 -17.76 -0.41 -1.65
CA GLU A 22 -17.71 -1.23 -2.86
C GLU A 22 -16.61 -0.70 -3.78
N VAL A 23 -15.67 -1.57 -4.16
CA VAL A 23 -14.56 -1.22 -5.05
C VAL A 23 -14.63 -2.09 -6.30
N ARG A 24 -14.51 -1.44 -7.46
CA ARG A 24 -14.43 -2.13 -8.75
C ARG A 24 -12.98 -2.19 -9.18
N ILE A 25 -12.43 -3.41 -9.21
CA ILE A 25 -11.07 -3.64 -9.67
C ILE A 25 -11.07 -3.65 -11.20
N PRO A 26 -10.28 -2.77 -11.87
CA PRO A 26 -10.21 -2.74 -13.32
C PRO A 26 -9.48 -3.98 -13.86
N ALA A 27 -9.60 -4.21 -15.16
CA ALA A 27 -8.82 -5.25 -15.84
C ALA A 27 -7.32 -5.03 -15.59
N GLY A 28 -6.60 -6.10 -15.25
CA GLY A 28 -5.18 -6.05 -14.86
C GLY A 28 -4.94 -5.86 -13.35
N GLY A 29 -5.99 -5.67 -12.54
CA GLY A 29 -5.87 -5.74 -11.08
C GLY A 29 -5.78 -7.18 -10.57
N PHE A 30 -5.19 -7.36 -9.39
CA PHE A 30 -4.92 -8.68 -8.81
C PHE A 30 -5.61 -8.83 -7.46
N TRP A 31 -6.18 -10.02 -7.24
CA TRP A 31 -6.58 -10.47 -5.92
C TRP A 31 -5.49 -11.35 -5.33
N VAL A 32 -4.77 -10.85 -4.33
CA VAL A 32 -3.69 -11.59 -3.67
C VAL A 32 -4.26 -12.36 -2.49
N SER A 33 -4.35 -13.68 -2.61
CA SER A 33 -4.69 -14.54 -1.47
C SER A 33 -3.57 -14.48 -0.43
N THR A 34 -3.95 -14.29 0.83
CA THR A 34 -3.06 -14.37 2.01
C THR A 34 -3.04 -15.77 2.62
N ARG A 35 -3.77 -16.73 2.05
CA ARG A 35 -3.73 -18.16 2.43
C ARG A 35 -2.61 -18.88 1.70
N GLN A 36 -1.38 -18.41 1.90
CA GLN A 36 -0.20 -18.93 1.25
C GLN A 36 1.04 -18.78 2.13
N LYS A 37 2.09 -19.55 1.83
CA LYS A 37 3.34 -19.55 2.61
C LYS A 37 4.03 -18.18 2.69
N ASN A 38 3.90 -17.34 1.66
CA ASN A 38 4.60 -16.04 1.57
C ASN A 38 3.67 -14.85 1.89
N ALA A 39 2.58 -15.05 2.63
CA ALA A 39 1.63 -13.98 2.94
C ALA A 39 2.27 -12.77 3.65
N ALA A 40 3.24 -13.01 4.53
CA ALA A 40 3.99 -11.95 5.22
C ALA A 40 4.68 -10.99 4.25
N HIS A 41 5.18 -11.49 3.12
CA HIS A 41 5.80 -10.64 2.10
C HIS A 41 4.76 -9.72 1.43
N ALA A 42 3.55 -10.23 1.16
CA ALA A 42 2.47 -9.41 0.65
C ALA A 42 2.06 -8.31 1.65
N PHE A 43 1.98 -8.63 2.94
CA PHE A 43 1.67 -7.64 3.98
C PHE A 43 2.71 -6.53 4.02
N VAL A 44 3.99 -6.87 4.19
CA VAL A 44 5.06 -5.87 4.29
C VAL A 44 5.16 -4.98 3.04
N THR A 45 4.94 -5.55 1.85
CA THR A 45 5.13 -4.83 0.60
C THR A 45 3.91 -3.98 0.21
N LEU A 46 2.71 -4.51 0.41
CA LEU A 46 1.47 -3.92 -0.11
C LEU A 46 0.70 -3.11 0.95
N GLU A 47 0.83 -3.43 2.23
CA GLU A 47 0.13 -2.68 3.28
C GLU A 47 0.76 -1.28 3.43
N PRO A 48 -0.01 -0.20 3.23
CA PRO A 48 0.56 1.15 3.21
C PRO A 48 1.17 1.60 4.54
N GLU A 49 0.78 1.00 5.67
CA GLU A 49 1.38 1.21 6.98
C GLU A 49 2.78 0.59 7.14
N GLY A 50 3.17 -0.31 6.24
CA GLY A 50 4.47 -0.98 6.27
C GLY A 50 5.62 -0.01 6.00
N ILE A 51 6.68 -0.08 6.81
CA ILE A 51 7.89 0.77 6.64
C ILE A 51 8.63 0.48 5.32
N ASP A 52 8.50 -0.74 4.81
CA ASP A 52 9.10 -1.20 3.55
C ASP A 52 8.08 -1.30 2.41
N SER A 53 6.90 -0.67 2.59
CA SER A 53 5.81 -0.76 1.63
C SER A 53 6.08 0.07 0.38
N TYR A 54 5.43 -0.32 -0.71
CA TYR A 54 5.39 0.48 -1.92
C TYR A 54 4.81 1.88 -1.71
N ALA A 55 3.97 2.07 -0.69
CA ALA A 55 3.40 3.37 -0.37
C ALA A 55 4.46 4.30 0.24
N THR A 56 5.25 3.77 1.18
CA THR A 56 6.35 4.50 1.82
C THR A 56 7.39 4.99 0.81
N PHE A 57 7.69 4.18 -0.20
CA PHE A 57 8.68 4.50 -1.25
C PHE A 57 8.07 5.05 -2.54
N ASN A 58 6.76 5.34 -2.57
CA ASN A 58 6.04 5.88 -3.72
C ASN A 58 6.25 5.07 -5.02
N PHE A 59 6.28 3.74 -4.90
CA PHE A 59 6.48 2.83 -6.04
C PHE A 59 5.21 2.73 -6.90
N LEU A 60 4.03 2.84 -6.27
CA LEU A 60 2.77 3.01 -6.99
C LEU A 60 2.51 4.52 -7.14
N PRO A 61 2.46 5.05 -8.38
CA PRO A 61 2.36 6.49 -8.60
C PRO A 61 0.98 7.00 -8.20
N VAL A 62 0.92 7.79 -7.14
CA VAL A 62 -0.27 8.53 -6.69
C VAL A 62 0.11 9.99 -6.37
N ALA A 63 -0.83 10.92 -6.53
CA ALA A 63 -0.64 12.32 -6.12
C ALA A 63 -1.21 12.57 -4.71
N VAL A 64 -0.87 13.72 -4.13
CA VAL A 64 -1.47 14.16 -2.86
C VAL A 64 -2.98 14.36 -3.06
N GLY A 65 -3.78 13.65 -2.26
CA GLY A 65 -5.24 13.66 -2.33
C GLY A 65 -5.84 12.48 -3.09
N ASP A 66 -5.03 11.69 -3.80
CA ASP A 66 -5.48 10.47 -4.43
C ASP A 66 -5.65 9.33 -3.41
N GLU A 67 -6.57 8.42 -3.72
CA GLU A 67 -6.73 7.17 -2.97
C GLU A 67 -5.66 6.16 -3.42
N TYR A 68 -4.97 5.55 -2.45
CA TYR A 68 -4.01 4.49 -2.73
C TYR A 68 -4.73 3.20 -3.09
N GLN A 69 -4.51 2.69 -4.31
CA GLN A 69 -5.27 1.57 -4.89
C GLN A 69 -4.83 0.19 -4.40
N VAL A 70 -4.54 0.07 -3.10
CA VAL A 70 -4.22 -1.19 -2.43
C VAL A 70 -5.16 -1.37 -1.25
N TYR A 71 -5.92 -2.46 -1.29
CA TYR A 71 -6.99 -2.72 -0.34
C TYR A 71 -6.74 -4.01 0.42
N ARG A 72 -6.76 -3.93 1.75
CA ARG A 72 -6.84 -5.09 2.61
C ARG A 72 -8.29 -5.36 2.95
N VAL A 73 -8.76 -6.57 2.64
CA VAL A 73 -10.04 -7.05 3.18
C VAL A 73 -9.84 -7.44 4.64
N LEU A 74 -10.51 -6.71 5.52
CA LEU A 74 -10.54 -6.98 6.95
C LEU A 74 -11.48 -8.18 7.21
N ALA A 75 -11.09 -9.01 8.17
CA ALA A 75 -11.88 -10.15 8.63
C ALA A 75 -12.96 -9.74 9.63
#